data_AF-M6QFP7-F1
#
_entry.id   AF-M6QFP7-F1
#
_cell.length_a   1.000
_cell.length_b   1.000
_cell.length_c   1.000
_cell.angle_alpha   90.00
_cell.angle_beta   90.00
_cell.angle_gamma   90.00
#
_symmetry.space_group_name_H-M   'P 1'
#
loop_
_entity.id
_entity.type
_entity.pdbx_description
1 polymer ?
#
loop_
_entity_poly.entity_id
_entity_poly.type
_entity_poly.pdbx_seq_one_letter_code
_entity_poly.pdbx_strand_id
1 'polypeptide(L)'
;MNDSASEVTYSNLLSRVESLLSERQKTYIQKPGMESKALNQFMLANIPAKKVLELIEKIIDIRRHPKMKLDPFWIGATENVSGAYSYMQKIDTVHSALWPEAEKKKEESNRKSPSLGWIGFLALAEGAGDSSRREIRDMIIKESIEDKTISVPACSDSVKLLLKSFFEPAGWILTIGEKKDAVNV
;
A
#
# COMPACT_ATOMS: atom_id res chain seq x y z
N MET A 1 -7.36 8.02 20.10
CA MET A 1 -6.25 8.98 20.00
C MET A 1 -5.68 8.82 18.60
N ASN A 2 -5.84 9.86 17.78
CA ASN A 2 -5.43 9.88 16.38
C ASN A 2 -3.92 10.14 16.32
N ASP A 3 -3.12 9.11 16.04
CA ASP A 3 -1.80 9.36 15.45
C ASP A 3 -2.02 9.62 13.97
N SER A 4 -2.14 10.91 13.64
CA SER A 4 -1.86 11.41 12.30
C SER A 4 -0.43 11.00 11.98
N ALA A 5 -0.25 9.85 11.34
CA ALA A 5 1.02 9.42 10.76
C ALA A 5 1.46 10.51 9.80
N SER A 6 2.27 11.45 10.29
CA SER A 6 2.74 12.58 9.51
C SER A 6 3.42 12.02 8.27
N GLU A 7 3.01 12.52 7.12
CA GLU A 7 3.45 12.05 5.81
C GLU A 7 4.99 11.96 5.75
N VAL A 8 5.51 10.80 5.34
CA VAL A 8 6.96 10.60 5.19
C VAL A 8 7.39 11.25 3.89
N THR A 9 8.22 12.29 4.00
CA THR A 9 8.72 13.10 2.89
C THR A 9 10.25 13.06 2.88
N TYR A 10 10.88 13.43 1.77
CA TYR A 10 12.34 13.46 1.70
C TYR A 10 12.98 14.43 2.69
N SER A 11 12.28 15.52 3.05
CA SER A 11 12.76 16.50 4.03
C SER A 11 12.78 15.96 5.47
N ASN A 12 11.91 14.99 5.80
CA ASN A 12 11.84 14.39 7.14
C ASN A 12 12.37 12.94 7.22
N LEU A 13 12.76 12.35 6.08
CA LEU A 13 13.13 10.93 5.99
C LEU A 13 14.29 10.55 6.91
N LEU A 14 15.38 11.32 6.93
CA LEU A 14 16.54 11.02 7.77
C LEU A 14 16.16 11.00 9.25
N SER A 15 15.45 12.02 9.73
CA SER A 15 14.97 12.09 11.10
C SER A 15 14.05 10.92 11.44
N ARG A 16 13.19 10.50 10.51
CA ARG A 16 12.33 9.31 10.71
C ARG A 16 13.11 8.02 10.83
N VAL A 17 14.15 7.84 10.03
CA VAL A 17 15.01 6.65 10.14
C VAL A 17 15.80 6.67 11.45
N GLU A 18 16.29 7.84 11.87
CA GLU A 18 16.96 7.98 13.17
C GLU A 18 16.01 7.63 14.34
N SER A 19 14.76 8.10 14.29
CA SER A 19 13.73 7.70 15.28
C SER A 19 13.46 6.21 15.26
N LEU A 20 13.28 5.61 14.07
CA LEU A 20 13.05 4.17 13.89
C LEU A 20 14.17 3.31 14.51
N LEU A 21 15.43 3.70 14.29
CA LEU A 21 16.57 2.99 14.86
C LEU A 21 16.68 3.20 16.37
N SER A 22 16.39 4.41 16.84
CA SER A 22 16.41 4.75 18.27
C SER A 22 15.38 3.96 19.07
N GLU A 23 14.14 3.84 18.57
CA GLU A 23 13.09 2.98 19.15
C GLU A 23 13.54 1.51 19.27
N ARG A 24 14.42 1.09 18.35
CA ARG A 24 14.98 -0.26 18.28
C ARG A 24 16.34 -0.37 18.99
N GLN A 25 16.72 0.62 19.81
CA GLN A 25 17.97 0.72 20.56
C GLN A 25 19.23 0.59 19.68
N LYS A 26 19.20 1.16 18.47
CA LYS A 26 20.33 1.19 17.55
C LYS A 26 20.73 2.61 17.21
N THR A 27 22.04 2.82 17.10
CA THR A 27 22.61 4.10 16.65
C THR A 27 22.59 4.15 15.13
N TYR A 28 22.08 5.26 14.58
CA TYR A 28 22.19 5.53 13.15
C TYR A 28 23.66 5.68 12.76
N ILE A 29 24.15 4.79 11.90
CA ILE A 29 25.52 4.88 11.38
C ILE A 29 25.51 5.83 10.19
N GLN A 30 25.83 7.10 10.41
CA GLN A 30 26.02 8.06 9.33
C GLN A 30 27.36 7.79 8.64
N LYS A 31 27.33 7.66 7.31
CA LYS A 31 28.54 7.72 6.48
C LYS A 31 28.61 9.09 5.80
N PRO A 32 29.63 9.91 6.09
CA PRO A 32 29.73 11.26 5.54
C PRO A 32 29.57 11.28 4.01
N GLY A 33 28.64 12.10 3.51
CA GLY A 33 28.37 12.28 2.08
C GLY A 33 27.69 11.11 1.35
N MET A 34 27.61 9.92 1.94
CA MET A 34 26.96 8.75 1.32
C MET A 34 25.44 8.81 1.43
N GLU A 35 24.93 9.29 2.56
CA GLU A 35 23.49 9.44 2.78
C GLU A 35 22.87 10.45 1.82
N SER A 36 23.49 11.63 1.65
CA SER A 36 23.02 12.65 0.70
C SER A 36 23.07 12.15 -0.75
N LYS A 37 24.11 11.39 -1.13
CA LYS A 37 24.18 10.76 -2.46
C LYS A 37 23.05 9.75 -2.66
N ALA A 38 22.80 8.89 -1.68
CA ALA A 38 21.74 7.90 -1.76
C ALA A 38 20.35 8.54 -1.83
N LEU A 39 20.09 9.58 -1.03
CA LEU A 39 18.84 10.36 -1.10
C LEU A 39 18.63 10.95 -2.49
N ASN A 40 19.66 11.58 -3.07
CA ASN A 40 19.58 12.13 -4.42
C ASN A 40 19.29 11.04 -5.46
N GLN A 41 19.90 9.86 -5.33
CA GLN A 41 19.65 8.75 -6.24
C GLN A 41 18.23 8.20 -6.12
N PHE A 42 17.68 8.07 -4.91
CA PHE A 42 16.28 7.70 -4.71
C PHE A 42 15.32 8.72 -5.33
N MET A 43 15.61 10.02 -5.18
CA MET A 43 14.84 11.09 -5.81
C MET A 43 14.90 11.01 -7.33
N LEU A 44 16.10 10.83 -7.92
CA LEU A 44 16.28 10.70 -9.37
C LEU A 44 15.58 9.47 -9.93
N ALA A 45 15.51 8.39 -9.16
CA ALA A 45 14.78 7.17 -9.52
C ALA A 45 13.24 7.29 -9.30
N ASN A 46 12.73 8.46 -8.91
CA ASN A 46 11.32 8.70 -8.55
C ASN A 46 10.78 7.70 -7.50
N ILE A 47 11.64 7.26 -6.59
CA ILE A 47 11.24 6.37 -5.51
C ILE A 47 10.57 7.22 -4.42
N PRO A 48 9.39 6.88 -3.89
CA PRO A 48 8.78 7.64 -2.80
C PRO A 48 9.58 7.52 -1.49
N ALA A 49 9.67 8.59 -0.69
CA ALA A 49 10.37 8.57 0.60
C ALA A 49 9.83 7.48 1.55
N LYS A 50 8.51 7.25 1.53
CA LYS A 50 7.88 6.13 2.25
C LYS A 50 8.48 4.77 1.86
N LYS A 51 8.74 4.54 0.57
CA LYS A 51 9.34 3.29 0.08
C LYS A 51 10.79 3.14 0.56
N VAL A 52 11.53 4.25 0.69
CA VAL A 52 12.88 4.23 1.26
C VAL A 52 12.84 3.81 2.73
N LEU A 53 11.89 4.34 3.51
CA LEU A 53 11.68 3.91 4.90
C LEU A 53 11.32 2.42 4.98
N GLU A 54 10.42 1.94 4.12
CA GLU A 54 10.05 0.51 4.04
C GLU A 54 11.26 -0.37 3.73
N LEU A 55 12.18 0.05 2.84
CA LEU A 55 13.41 -0.71 2.55
C LEU A 55 14.31 -0.81 3.80
N ILE A 56 14.36 0.24 4.62
CA ILE A 56 15.15 0.24 5.85
C ILE A 56 14.51 -0.64 6.92
N GLU A 57 13.18 -0.65 7.02
CA GLU A 57 12.48 -1.61 7.88
C GLU A 57 12.78 -3.06 7.44
N LYS A 58 12.66 -3.34 6.14
CA LYS A 58 12.94 -4.65 5.56
C LYS A 58 14.37 -5.12 5.83
N ILE A 59 15.39 -4.27 5.68
CA ILE A 59 16.78 -4.67 5.95
C ILE A 59 17.00 -5.01 7.43
N ILE A 60 16.38 -4.25 8.35
CA ILE A 60 16.46 -4.53 9.78
C ILE A 60 15.78 -5.88 10.09
N ASP A 61 14.62 -6.13 9.51
CA ASP A 61 13.84 -7.34 9.75
C ASP A 61 14.59 -8.57 9.18
N ILE A 62 15.14 -8.48 7.96
CA ILE A 62 16.00 -9.53 7.39
C ILE A 62 17.16 -9.84 8.33
N ARG A 63 17.89 -8.83 8.81
CA ARG A 63 19.04 -9.03 9.71
C ARG A 63 18.67 -9.70 11.03
N ARG A 64 17.43 -9.55 11.48
CA ARG A 64 16.91 -10.19 12.70
C ARG A 64 16.33 -11.58 12.45
N HIS A 65 16.05 -11.93 11.20
CA HIS A 65 15.44 -13.20 10.87
C HIS A 65 16.36 -14.38 11.25
N PRO A 66 15.86 -15.42 11.94
CA PRO A 66 16.69 -16.55 12.40
C PRO A 66 17.51 -17.22 11.30
N LYS A 67 16.99 -17.25 10.07
CA LYS A 67 17.68 -17.84 8.90
C LYS A 67 18.78 -16.96 8.31
N MET A 68 18.73 -15.64 8.55
CA MET A 68 19.64 -14.68 7.89
C MET A 68 20.59 -13.98 8.85
N LYS A 69 20.34 -14.02 10.17
CA LYS A 69 21.16 -13.34 11.18
C LYS A 69 22.63 -13.79 11.23
N LEU A 70 22.95 -14.97 10.69
CA LEU A 70 24.31 -15.53 10.59
C LEU A 70 24.92 -15.41 9.20
N ASP A 71 24.17 -14.87 8.24
CA ASP A 71 24.65 -14.68 6.88
C ASP A 71 25.67 -13.52 6.84
N PRO A 72 26.90 -13.73 6.35
CA PRO A 72 27.95 -12.70 6.33
C PRO A 72 27.55 -11.43 5.59
N PHE A 73 26.75 -11.55 4.52
CA PHE A 73 26.27 -10.42 3.77
C PHE A 73 25.35 -9.54 4.63
N TRP A 74 24.38 -10.15 5.31
CA TRP A 74 23.41 -9.41 6.13
C TRP A 74 24.04 -8.84 7.39
N ILE A 75 25.04 -9.52 7.97
CA ILE A 75 25.83 -8.99 9.08
C ILE A 75 26.57 -7.70 8.67
N GLY A 76 27.13 -7.65 7.47
CA GLY A 76 27.88 -6.51 6.94
C GLY A 76 27.02 -5.38 6.35
N ALA A 77 25.75 -5.63 6.04
CA ALA A 77 24.87 -4.67 5.37
C ALA A 77 24.45 -3.52 6.30
N THR A 78 24.61 -2.26 5.91
CA THR A 78 24.29 -1.12 6.78
C THR A 78 22.79 -0.82 6.85
N GLU A 79 22.26 -0.64 8.06
CA GLU A 79 20.85 -0.29 8.32
C GLU A 79 20.62 1.22 8.23
N ASN A 80 20.90 1.83 7.08
CA ASN A 80 20.78 3.27 6.80
C ASN A 80 20.33 3.53 5.35
N VAL A 81 20.12 4.80 4.96
CA VAL A 81 19.62 5.14 3.61
C VAL A 81 20.60 4.68 2.53
N SER A 82 21.91 4.83 2.75
CA SER A 82 22.91 4.36 1.78
C SER A 82 22.93 2.85 1.60
N GLY A 83 22.73 2.07 2.66
CA GLY A 83 22.60 0.61 2.61
C GLY A 83 21.32 0.17 1.93
N ALA A 84 20.19 0.82 2.23
CA ALA A 84 18.91 0.58 1.55
C ALA A 84 19.00 0.81 0.05
N TYR A 85 19.70 1.87 -0.40
CA TYR A 85 19.93 2.12 -1.81
C TYR A 85 20.79 1.02 -2.46
N SER A 86 21.93 0.72 -1.83
CA SER A 86 22.93 -0.21 -2.37
C SER A 86 22.40 -1.63 -2.57
N TYR A 87 21.44 -2.05 -1.74
CA TYR A 87 20.93 -3.42 -1.74
C TYR A 87 19.43 -3.51 -2.01
N MET A 88 18.81 -2.46 -2.55
CA MET A 88 17.36 -2.34 -2.73
C MET A 88 16.71 -3.61 -3.32
N GLN A 89 17.18 -4.08 -4.48
CA GLN A 89 16.62 -5.26 -5.13
C GLN A 89 16.77 -6.54 -4.29
N LYS A 90 17.93 -6.69 -3.63
CA LYS A 90 18.23 -7.87 -2.81
C LYS A 90 17.43 -7.87 -1.51
N ILE A 91 17.21 -6.70 -0.91
CA ILE A 91 16.34 -6.49 0.24
C ILE A 91 14.92 -6.94 -0.12
N ASP A 92 14.35 -6.41 -1.21
CA ASP A 92 12.99 -6.74 -1.63
C ASP A 92 12.83 -8.24 -1.92
N THR A 93 13.78 -8.83 -2.64
CA THR A 93 13.76 -10.25 -2.99
C THR A 93 13.80 -11.14 -1.75
N VAL A 94 14.74 -10.88 -0.85
CA VAL A 94 14.93 -11.71 0.35
C VAL A 94 13.80 -11.51 1.34
N HIS A 95 13.33 -10.27 1.54
CA HIS A 95 12.19 -10.02 2.41
C HIS A 95 10.94 -10.76 1.92
N SER A 96 10.64 -10.72 0.61
CA SER A 96 9.50 -11.40 0.01
C SER A 96 9.58 -12.92 0.17
N ALA A 97 10.78 -13.50 0.09
CA ALA A 97 11.01 -14.92 0.28
C ALA A 97 10.84 -15.37 1.75
N LEU A 98 11.16 -14.49 2.71
CA LEU A 98 11.06 -14.78 4.14
C LEU A 98 9.65 -14.58 4.68
N TRP A 99 8.92 -13.58 4.17
CA TRP A 99 7.54 -13.26 4.58
C TRP A 99 6.55 -13.25 3.40
N PRO A 100 6.33 -14.40 2.74
CA PRO A 100 5.45 -14.48 1.57
C PRO A 100 4.00 -14.10 1.88
N GLU A 101 3.54 -14.30 3.12
CA GLU A 101 2.18 -13.94 3.55
C GLU A 101 1.98 -12.42 3.70
N ALA A 102 3.03 -11.68 4.10
CA ALA A 102 2.95 -10.23 4.22
C ALA A 102 2.85 -9.57 2.83
N GLU A 103 3.55 -10.12 1.84
CA GLU A 103 3.46 -9.65 0.46
C GLU A 103 2.11 -10.03 -0.18
N LYS A 104 1.56 -11.23 0.09
CA LYS A 104 0.19 -11.58 -0.33
C LYS A 104 -0.85 -10.60 0.23
N LYS A 105 -0.74 -10.20 1.50
CA LYS A 105 -1.63 -9.19 2.10
C LYS A 105 -1.43 -7.80 1.49
N LYS A 106 -0.20 -7.40 1.13
CA LYS A 106 0.06 -6.15 0.40
C LYS A 106 -0.55 -6.18 -1.00
N GLU A 107 -0.41 -7.29 -1.73
CA GLU A 107 -1.05 -7.48 -3.03
C GLU A 107 -2.58 -7.49 -2.94
N GLU A 108 -3.16 -8.19 -1.98
CA GLU A 108 -4.61 -8.21 -1.75
C GLU A 108 -5.15 -6.83 -1.34
N SER A 109 -4.42 -6.09 -0.52
CA SER A 109 -4.76 -4.71 -0.14
C SER A 109 -4.68 -3.76 -1.33
N ASN A 110 -3.65 -3.88 -2.17
CA ASN A 110 -3.52 -3.10 -3.39
C ASN A 110 -4.63 -3.44 -4.40
N ARG A 111 -5.00 -4.73 -4.55
CA ARG A 111 -6.09 -5.18 -5.42
C ARG A 111 -7.46 -4.69 -4.96
N LYS A 112 -7.64 -4.44 -3.66
CA LYS A 112 -8.88 -3.89 -3.07
C LYS A 112 -8.79 -2.38 -2.82
N SER A 113 -7.88 -1.68 -3.49
CA SER A 113 -7.75 -0.24 -3.31
C SER A 113 -8.85 0.51 -4.07
N PRO A 114 -9.58 1.44 -3.43
CA PRO A 114 -10.51 2.34 -4.13
C PRO A 114 -9.87 3.21 -5.21
N SER A 115 -8.54 3.35 -5.20
CA SER A 115 -7.80 4.03 -6.29
C SER A 115 -7.87 3.28 -7.63
N LEU A 116 -8.19 1.98 -7.61
CA LEU A 116 -8.39 1.15 -8.80
C LEU A 116 -9.83 1.18 -9.31
N GLY A 117 -10.70 2.01 -8.71
CA GLY A 117 -12.06 2.19 -9.19
C GLY A 117 -12.89 0.90 -9.12
N TRP A 118 -13.69 0.65 -10.17
CA TRP A 118 -14.55 -0.52 -10.28
C TRP A 118 -13.78 -1.83 -10.24
N ILE A 119 -12.58 -1.90 -10.81
CA ILE A 119 -11.74 -3.11 -10.77
C ILE A 119 -11.34 -3.44 -9.33
N GLY A 120 -10.99 -2.42 -8.55
CA GLY A 120 -10.69 -2.58 -7.13
C GLY A 120 -11.90 -3.06 -6.34
N PHE A 121 -13.08 -2.53 -6.66
CA PHE A 121 -14.34 -2.94 -6.06
C PHE A 121 -14.68 -4.40 -6.38
N LEU A 122 -14.48 -4.85 -7.63
CA LEU A 122 -14.72 -6.24 -8.02
C LEU A 122 -13.86 -7.23 -7.22
N ALA A 123 -12.58 -6.90 -6.97
CA ALA A 123 -11.69 -7.72 -6.15
C ALA A 123 -12.14 -7.80 -4.68
N LEU A 124 -12.77 -6.74 -4.15
CA LEU A 124 -13.40 -6.78 -2.83
C LEU A 124 -14.67 -7.63 -2.85
N ALA A 125 -15.49 -7.49 -3.89
CA ALA A 125 -16.76 -8.19 -4.07
C ALA A 125 -16.60 -9.71 -4.31
N GLU A 126 -15.41 -10.21 -4.60
CA GLU A 126 -15.16 -11.67 -4.68
C GLU A 126 -15.45 -12.40 -3.37
N GLY A 127 -15.35 -11.71 -2.23
CA GLY A 127 -15.71 -12.24 -0.91
C GLY A 127 -17.17 -12.04 -0.52
N ALA A 128 -18.00 -11.41 -1.37
CA ALA A 128 -19.42 -11.21 -1.11
C ALA A 128 -20.23 -12.50 -1.36
N GLY A 129 -21.45 -12.57 -0.79
CA GLY A 129 -22.36 -13.70 -1.04
C GLY A 129 -22.73 -13.85 -2.52
N ASP A 130 -23.04 -15.08 -2.93
CA ASP A 130 -23.24 -15.46 -4.35
C ASP A 130 -24.28 -14.61 -5.11
N SER A 131 -25.32 -14.13 -4.41
CA SER A 131 -26.35 -13.26 -5.00
C SER A 131 -25.79 -11.87 -5.30
N SER A 132 -25.13 -11.23 -4.34
CA SER A 132 -24.49 -9.93 -4.52
C SER A 132 -23.36 -9.99 -5.55
N ARG A 133 -22.58 -11.09 -5.58
CA ARG A 133 -21.50 -11.26 -6.56
C ARG A 133 -22.01 -11.35 -8.00
N ARG A 134 -23.11 -12.08 -8.23
CA ARG A 134 -23.76 -12.15 -9.55
C ARG A 134 -24.31 -10.79 -9.96
N GLU A 135 -25.04 -10.15 -9.06
CA GLU A 135 -25.62 -8.83 -9.31
C GLU A 135 -24.54 -7.81 -9.69
N ILE A 136 -23.44 -7.74 -8.94
CA ILE A 136 -22.31 -6.83 -9.21
C ILE A 136 -21.65 -7.12 -10.56
N ARG A 137 -21.45 -8.40 -10.91
CA ARG A 137 -20.78 -8.80 -12.16
C ARG A 137 -21.57 -8.36 -13.40
N ASP A 138 -22.89 -8.40 -13.32
CA ASP A 138 -23.76 -8.13 -14.47
C ASP A 138 -24.13 -6.63 -14.58
N MET A 139 -23.60 -5.77 -13.71
CA MET A 139 -23.86 -4.33 -13.75
C MET A 139 -23.15 -3.64 -14.93
N ILE A 140 -23.92 -2.84 -15.67
CA ILE A 140 -23.37 -1.88 -16.62
C ILE A 140 -23.08 -0.58 -15.88
N ILE A 141 -21.79 -0.30 -15.67
CA ILE A 141 -21.33 0.87 -14.92
C ILE A 141 -20.75 1.94 -15.86
N LYS A 142 -20.79 3.19 -15.41
CA LYS A 142 -20.04 4.30 -16.02
C LYS A 142 -19.07 4.84 -14.98
N GLU A 143 -17.80 4.89 -15.32
CA GLU A 143 -16.73 5.28 -14.41
C GLU A 143 -15.84 6.34 -15.05
N SER A 144 -15.47 7.36 -14.27
CA SER A 144 -14.37 8.29 -14.57
C SER A 144 -13.38 8.24 -13.40
N ILE A 145 -12.18 7.71 -13.66
CA ILE A 145 -11.11 7.63 -12.65
C ILE A 145 -10.57 9.02 -12.33
N GLU A 146 -10.45 9.88 -13.34
CA GLU A 146 -9.92 11.25 -13.19
C GLU A 146 -10.82 12.09 -12.29
N ASP A 147 -12.14 12.01 -12.49
CA ASP A 147 -13.13 12.75 -11.70
C ASP A 147 -13.55 12.01 -10.42
N LYS A 148 -13.01 10.80 -10.20
CA LYS A 148 -13.43 9.87 -9.13
C LYS A 148 -14.95 9.72 -9.07
N THR A 149 -15.59 9.51 -10.22
CA THR A 149 -17.04 9.34 -10.29
C THR A 149 -17.38 7.95 -10.77
N ILE A 150 -18.42 7.38 -10.18
CA ILE A 150 -18.98 6.11 -10.62
C ILE A 150 -20.50 6.13 -10.56
N SER A 151 -21.12 5.73 -11.67
CA SER A 151 -22.56 5.57 -11.80
C SER A 151 -22.89 4.10 -12.04
N VAL A 152 -23.78 3.58 -11.21
CA VAL A 152 -24.24 2.19 -11.24
C VAL A 152 -25.77 2.15 -11.39
N PRO A 153 -26.34 1.06 -11.95
CA PRO A 153 -27.79 0.89 -12.02
C PRO A 153 -28.40 0.68 -10.63
N ALA A 154 -29.73 0.65 -10.55
CA ALA A 154 -30.43 0.30 -9.33
C ALA A 154 -30.03 -1.10 -8.87
N CYS A 155 -29.70 -1.24 -7.58
CA CYS A 155 -29.18 -2.49 -7.02
C CYS A 155 -29.84 -2.84 -5.68
N SER A 156 -29.56 -4.03 -5.16
CA SER A 156 -29.95 -4.47 -3.84
C SER A 156 -29.29 -3.64 -2.74
N ASP A 157 -29.91 -3.62 -1.55
CA ASP A 157 -29.37 -2.89 -0.38
C ASP A 157 -28.01 -3.44 0.06
N SER A 158 -27.80 -4.75 -0.07
CA SER A 158 -26.51 -5.39 0.20
C SER A 158 -25.41 -4.86 -0.72
N VAL A 159 -25.67 -4.77 -2.03
CA VAL A 159 -24.70 -4.24 -2.99
C VAL A 159 -24.51 -2.74 -2.79
N LYS A 160 -25.59 -2.00 -2.50
CA LYS A 160 -25.53 -0.57 -2.16
C LYS A 160 -24.63 -0.30 -0.96
N LEU A 161 -24.73 -1.12 0.09
CA LEU A 161 -23.89 -0.98 1.28
C LEU A 161 -22.41 -1.25 0.96
N LEU A 162 -22.12 -2.29 0.17
CA LEU A 162 -20.75 -2.58 -0.29
C LEU A 162 -20.17 -1.41 -1.10
N LEU A 163 -20.91 -0.90 -2.08
CA LEU A 163 -20.49 0.22 -2.92
C LEU A 163 -20.16 1.45 -2.09
N LYS A 164 -21.06 1.82 -1.17
CA LYS A 164 -20.84 2.96 -0.28
C LYS A 164 -19.63 2.78 0.61
N SER A 165 -19.49 1.61 1.24
CA SER A 165 -18.36 1.30 2.11
C SER A 165 -17.00 1.36 1.41
N PHE A 166 -16.98 1.14 0.09
CA PHE A 166 -15.76 1.14 -0.71
C PHE A 166 -15.41 2.52 -1.28
N PHE A 167 -16.39 3.21 -1.86
CA PHE A 167 -16.18 4.42 -2.65
C PHE A 167 -16.30 5.71 -1.83
N GLU A 168 -17.25 5.82 -0.89
CA GLU A 168 -17.49 7.06 -0.14
C GLU A 168 -16.27 7.45 0.74
N PRO A 169 -15.65 6.54 1.53
CA PRO A 169 -14.48 6.88 2.32
C PRO A 169 -13.26 7.30 1.48
N ALA A 170 -13.21 6.87 0.21
CA ALA A 170 -12.16 7.21 -0.73
C ALA A 170 -12.40 8.52 -1.50
N GLY A 171 -13.50 9.21 -1.20
CA GLY A 171 -13.87 10.48 -1.82
C GLY A 171 -14.41 10.36 -3.24
N TRP A 172 -14.93 9.19 -3.62
CA TRP A 172 -15.58 9.02 -4.92
C TRP A 172 -17.04 9.50 -4.88
N ILE A 173 -17.49 10.08 -5.98
CA ILE A 173 -18.89 10.44 -6.19
C ILE A 173 -19.63 9.23 -6.76
N LEU A 174 -20.41 8.57 -5.90
CA LEU A 174 -21.21 7.40 -6.24
C LEU A 174 -22.65 7.81 -6.57
N THR A 175 -23.11 7.50 -7.79
CA THR A 175 -24.50 7.68 -8.22
C THR A 175 -25.16 6.32 -8.45
N ILE A 176 -26.27 6.04 -7.77
CA ILE A 176 -27.02 4.78 -7.90
C ILE A 176 -28.36 5.08 -8.55
N GLY A 177 -28.69 4.39 -9.64
CA GLY A 177 -29.97 4.53 -10.32
C GLY A 177 -31.16 4.19 -9.40
N GLU A 178 -32.29 4.86 -9.61
CA GLU A 178 -33.53 4.54 -8.90
C GLU A 178 -34.21 3.32 -9.55
N LYS A 179 -34.77 2.42 -8.72
CA LYS A 179 -35.69 1.40 -9.24
C LYS A 179 -36.88 2.14 -9.82
N LYS A 180 -37.09 2.05 -11.14
CA LYS A 180 -38.38 2.43 -11.71
C LYS A 180 -39.39 1.43 -11.18
N ASP A 181 -40.15 1.83 -10.17
CA ASP A 181 -41.35 1.11 -9.79
C ASP A 181 -42.23 1.02 -11.03
N ALA A 182 -42.50 -0.21 -11.47
CA ALA A 182 -43.45 -0.46 -12.52
C ALA A 182 -44.79 0.10 -12.06
N VAL A 183 -45.20 1.22 -12.65
CA VAL A 183 -46.57 1.72 -12.58
C VAL A 183 -47.42 0.63 -13.23
N ASN A 184 -48.06 -0.19 -12.41
CA ASN A 184 -49.10 -1.12 -12.84
C ASN A 184 -50.20 -0.29 -13.50
N VAL A 185 -50.41 -0.51 -14.81
CA VAL A 185 -51.60 -0.09 -15.56
C VAL A 185 -52.63 -1.21 -15.47
#